data_AF-A0A8S0FGH2-F1
#
_entry.id   AF-A0A8S0FGH2-F1
#
_cell.length_a   1.000
_cell.length_b   1.000
_cell.length_c   1.000
_cell.angle_alpha   90.00
_cell.angle_beta   90.00
_cell.angle_gamma   90.00
#
_symmetry.space_group_name_H-M   'P 1'
#
loop_
_entity.id
_entity.type
_entity.pdbx_description
1 polymer ?
#
loop_
_entity_poly.entity_id
_entity_poly.type
_entity_poly.pdbx_seq_one_letter_code
_entity_poly.pdbx_strand_id
1 'polypeptide(L)'
;MRDTYGHTRVVELLRQMLDEAREVIRDSQTLPAWCENWAQEVDARLTKEAQSALRPVINLTGTVLHTNLGRALQAEAAVEAVTKAMRSPVTLEYDLDDAGRGHRDRALAQLLCRITGAEDACIVNNNAAAVLLMLAATASGKEVVVSRGELVEIGGAFRIPDVTEAAASGRMHPTRSRDHQPHARE
;
A
#
# COMPACT_ATOMS: atom_id res chain seq x y z
N MET A 1 -29.11 7.97 14.66
CA MET A 1 -28.13 7.09 15.35
C MET A 1 -28.28 5.63 14.94
N ARG A 2 -29.34 4.90 15.34
CA ARG A 2 -29.48 3.47 14.98
C ARG A 2 -29.61 3.22 13.48
N ASP A 3 -30.39 4.04 12.78
CA ASP A 3 -30.55 3.94 11.32
C ASP A 3 -29.29 4.36 10.55
N THR A 4 -28.42 5.14 11.18
CA THR A 4 -27.20 5.69 10.58
C THR A 4 -25.97 4.80 10.80
N TYR A 5 -25.81 4.28 12.02
CA TYR A 5 -24.61 3.55 12.46
C TYR A 5 -24.86 2.06 12.72
N GLY A 6 -26.11 1.61 12.67
CA GLY A 6 -26.51 0.25 12.98
C GLY A 6 -26.65 -0.01 14.48
N HIS A 7 -27.60 -0.88 14.84
CA HIS A 7 -27.91 -1.20 16.23
C HIS A 7 -26.71 -1.75 17.01
N THR A 8 -26.00 -2.74 16.44
CA THR A 8 -24.88 -3.42 17.08
C THR A 8 -23.79 -2.43 17.51
N ARG A 9 -23.39 -1.54 16.59
CA ARG A 9 -22.34 -0.56 16.83
C ARG A 9 -22.69 0.41 17.97
N VAL A 10 -23.93 0.91 17.98
CA VAL A 10 -24.41 1.83 19.02
C VAL A 10 -24.41 1.15 20.39
N VAL A 11 -24.85 -0.11 20.46
CA VAL A 11 -24.89 -0.86 21.73
C VAL A 11 -23.50 -1.18 22.25
N GLU A 12 -22.58 -1.58 21.38
CA GLU A 12 -21.18 -1.83 21.75
C GLU A 12 -20.53 -0.57 22.34
N LEU A 13 -20.69 0.57 21.68
CA LEU A 13 -20.14 1.83 22.18
C LEU A 13 -20.77 2.25 23.52
N LEU A 14 -22.09 2.10 23.68
CA LEU A 14 -22.75 2.39 24.95
C LEU A 14 -22.25 1.50 26.09
N ARG A 15 -21.97 0.22 25.82
CA ARG A 15 -21.37 -0.70 26.81
C ARG A 15 -19.96 -0.27 27.17
N GLN A 16 -19.14 0.08 26.17
CA GLN A 16 -17.80 0.60 26.41
C GLN A 16 -17.85 1.88 27.26
N MET A 17 -18.73 2.83 26.93
CA MET A 17 -18.91 4.05 27.70
C MET A 17 -19.39 3.75 29.13
N LEU A 18 -20.26 2.76 29.33
CA LEU A 18 -20.67 2.34 30.66
C LEU A 18 -19.49 1.81 31.50
N ASP A 19 -18.61 1.02 30.89
CA ASP A 19 -17.42 0.52 31.56
C ASP A 19 -16.43 1.65 31.85
N GLU A 20 -16.21 2.57 30.91
CA GLU A 20 -15.41 3.80 31.14
C GLU A 20 -15.99 4.64 32.29
N ALA A 21 -17.32 4.79 32.38
CA ALA A 21 -17.95 5.52 33.47
C ALA A 21 -17.70 4.84 34.83
N ARG A 22 -17.77 3.51 34.88
CA ARG A 22 -17.47 2.74 36.10
C ARG A 22 -16.02 2.95 36.55
N GLU A 23 -15.08 2.98 35.61
CA GLU A 23 -13.67 3.24 35.91
C GLU A 23 -13.45 4.66 36.43
N VAL A 24 -14.00 5.67 35.74
CA VAL A 24 -13.90 7.08 36.16
C VAL A 24 -14.47 7.28 37.56
N ILE A 25 -15.64 6.72 37.85
CA ILE A 25 -16.27 6.85 39.18
C ILE A 25 -15.43 6.16 40.24
N ARG A 26 -14.90 4.95 39.97
CA ARG A 26 -14.04 4.23 40.90
C ARG A 26 -12.78 5.03 41.23
N ASP A 27 -12.11 5.56 40.22
CA ASP A 27 -10.76 6.11 40.36
C ASP A 27 -10.77 7.59 40.80
N SER A 28 -11.75 8.36 40.33
CA SER A 28 -11.83 9.80 40.59
C SER A 28 -12.96 10.21 41.54
N GLN A 29 -13.87 9.29 41.89
CA GLN A 29 -15.09 9.57 42.67
C GLN A 29 -15.95 10.69 42.06
N THR A 30 -15.84 10.89 40.74
CA THR A 30 -16.65 11.85 39.99
C THR A 30 -17.35 11.17 38.83
N LEU A 31 -18.45 11.76 38.35
CA LEU A 31 -19.11 11.32 37.13
C LEU A 31 -18.30 11.80 35.91
N PRO A 32 -18.29 11.04 34.80
CA PRO A 32 -17.72 11.51 33.55
C PRO A 32 -18.34 12.83 33.09
N ALA A 33 -17.56 13.70 32.44
CA ALA A 33 -18.04 15.01 31.97
C ALA A 33 -19.25 14.93 31.02
N TRP A 34 -19.43 13.81 30.34
CA TRP A 34 -20.52 13.55 29.40
C TRP A 34 -21.76 12.88 30.05
N CYS A 35 -21.77 12.68 31.37
CA CYS A 35 -22.84 11.95 32.06
C CYS A 35 -24.23 12.59 31.93
N GLU A 36 -24.30 13.89 31.73
CA GLU A 36 -25.55 14.64 31.54
C GLU A 36 -26.18 14.39 30.16
N ASN A 37 -25.37 14.02 29.16
CA ASN A 37 -25.86 13.82 27.79
C ASN A 37 -25.11 12.70 27.05
N TRP A 38 -25.44 11.46 27.42
CA TRP A 38 -24.92 10.25 26.78
C TRP A 38 -25.19 10.23 25.28
N ALA A 39 -26.36 10.69 24.83
CA ALA A 39 -26.70 10.67 23.42
C ALA A 39 -25.74 11.55 22.60
N GLN A 40 -25.47 12.77 23.05
CA GLN A 40 -24.54 13.66 22.38
C GLN A 40 -23.11 13.09 22.32
N GLU A 41 -22.64 12.48 23.42
CA GLU A 41 -21.31 11.88 23.46
C GLU A 41 -21.21 10.65 22.56
N VAL A 42 -22.24 9.80 22.54
CA VAL A 42 -22.34 8.67 21.61
C VAL A 42 -22.30 9.17 20.16
N ASP A 43 -23.02 10.23 19.83
CA ASP A 43 -23.01 10.79 18.47
C ASP A 43 -21.61 11.29 18.08
N ALA A 44 -20.96 12.02 18.98
CA ALA A 44 -19.64 12.59 18.73
C ALA A 44 -18.58 11.49 18.50
N ARG A 45 -18.60 10.45 19.34
CA ARG A 45 -17.69 9.30 19.21
C ARG A 45 -17.96 8.50 17.94
N LEU A 46 -19.22 8.17 17.64
CA LEU A 46 -19.59 7.47 16.40
C LEU A 46 -19.20 8.27 15.17
N THR A 47 -19.44 9.58 15.18
CA THR A 47 -19.08 10.48 14.06
C THR A 47 -17.57 10.50 13.85
N LYS A 48 -16.79 10.54 14.94
CA LYS A 48 -15.32 10.51 14.89
C LYS A 48 -14.79 9.19 14.36
N GLU A 49 -15.34 8.07 14.83
CA GLU A 49 -14.93 6.72 14.44
C GLU A 49 -15.39 6.32 13.04
N ALA A 50 -16.51 6.87 12.57
CA ALA A 50 -17.00 6.66 11.21
C ALA A 50 -16.15 7.38 10.14
N GLN A 51 -15.21 8.25 10.56
CA GLN A 51 -14.28 8.86 9.62
C GLN A 51 -13.35 7.79 9.04
N SER A 52 -13.25 7.73 7.72
CA SER A 52 -12.28 6.89 7.04
C SER A 52 -10.87 7.17 7.55
N ALA A 53 -10.10 6.12 7.81
CA ALA A 53 -8.68 6.23 8.13
C ALA A 53 -7.89 6.85 6.96
N LEU A 54 -8.36 6.66 5.72
CA LEU A 54 -7.79 7.27 4.53
C LEU A 54 -8.62 8.47 4.12
N ARG A 55 -8.02 9.66 4.22
CA ARG A 55 -8.69 10.94 3.92
C ARG A 55 -7.90 11.72 2.89
N PRO A 56 -8.58 12.44 1.97
CA PRO A 56 -7.91 13.39 1.10
C PRO A 56 -7.20 14.47 1.93
N VAL A 57 -6.03 14.88 1.47
CA VAL A 57 -5.23 15.97 2.06
C VAL A 57 -4.78 16.94 0.98
N ILE A 58 -4.53 18.19 1.36
CA ILE A 58 -3.90 19.18 0.49
C ILE A 58 -2.39 19.09 0.69
N ASN A 59 -1.65 18.70 -0.36
CA ASN A 59 -0.20 18.61 -0.30
C ASN A 59 0.45 19.99 -0.52
N LEU A 60 0.96 20.60 0.56
CA LEU A 60 1.70 21.88 0.53
C LEU A 60 3.22 21.72 0.71
N THR A 61 3.74 20.49 0.60
CA THR A 61 5.17 20.20 0.82
C THR A 61 6.06 20.57 -0.36
N GLY A 62 5.48 20.85 -1.52
CA GLY A 62 6.22 20.99 -2.79
C GLY A 62 6.74 19.66 -3.38
N THR A 63 6.52 18.52 -2.70
CA THR A 63 6.96 17.20 -3.17
C THR A 63 5.88 16.57 -4.05
N VAL A 64 6.18 16.34 -5.33
CA VAL A 64 5.24 15.74 -6.30
C VAL A 64 4.96 14.27 -5.97
N LEU A 65 6.00 13.44 -5.88
CA LEU A 65 5.89 12.01 -5.53
C LEU A 65 6.07 11.79 -4.03
N HIS A 66 5.10 12.22 -3.25
CA HIS A 66 5.18 12.11 -1.80
C HIS A 66 4.83 10.68 -1.33
N THR A 67 5.84 9.94 -0.85
CA THR A 67 5.69 8.52 -0.45
C THR A 67 4.60 8.30 0.59
N ASN A 68 4.55 9.14 1.62
CA ASN A 68 3.55 9.02 2.70
C ASN A 68 2.14 9.49 2.30
N LEU A 69 2.00 10.23 1.19
CA LEU A 69 0.70 10.74 0.72
C LEU A 69 0.18 10.00 -0.51
N GLY A 70 0.75 8.83 -0.82
CA GLY A 70 0.24 7.97 -1.90
C GLY A 70 0.89 8.18 -3.27
N ARG A 71 2.05 8.85 -3.36
CA ARG A 71 2.84 9.03 -4.59
C ARG A 71 2.04 9.77 -5.68
N ALA A 72 1.95 9.20 -6.89
CA ALA A 72 1.37 9.85 -8.05
C ALA A 72 -0.16 9.83 -7.98
N LEU A 73 -0.77 11.00 -8.19
CA LEU A 73 -2.20 11.11 -8.43
C LEU A 73 -2.53 10.51 -9.81
N GLN A 74 -3.67 9.84 -9.90
CA GLN A 74 -4.15 9.26 -11.14
C GLN A 74 -4.85 10.32 -11.98
N ALA A 75 -4.75 10.21 -13.30
CA ALA A 75 -5.57 11.03 -14.19
C ALA A 75 -7.05 10.63 -14.08
N GLU A 76 -7.97 11.58 -14.28
CA GLU A 76 -9.42 11.32 -14.19
C GLU A 76 -9.85 10.15 -15.09
N ALA A 77 -9.32 10.06 -16.30
CA ALA A 77 -9.60 8.94 -17.21
C ALA A 77 -9.23 7.57 -16.63
N ALA A 78 -8.14 7.48 -15.83
CA ALA A 78 -7.75 6.25 -15.15
C ALA A 78 -8.69 5.93 -13.98
N VAL A 79 -9.10 6.95 -13.20
CA VAL A 79 -10.07 6.80 -12.11
C VAL A 79 -11.42 6.32 -12.64
N GLU A 80 -11.90 6.89 -13.74
CA GLU A 80 -13.13 6.50 -14.42
C GLU A 80 -13.05 5.05 -14.91
N ALA A 81 -11.94 4.66 -15.54
CA ALA A 81 -11.74 3.30 -16.04
C ALA A 81 -11.78 2.25 -14.91
N VAL A 82 -11.08 2.52 -13.79
CA VAL A 82 -11.10 1.65 -12.61
C VAL A 82 -12.51 1.58 -12.01
N THR A 83 -13.18 2.73 -11.87
CA THR A 83 -14.55 2.80 -11.34
C THR A 83 -15.51 1.95 -12.18
N LYS A 84 -15.40 2.02 -13.51
CA LYS A 84 -16.20 1.20 -14.43
C LYS A 84 -15.90 -0.29 -14.25
N ALA A 85 -14.63 -0.67 -14.18
CA ALA A 85 -14.22 -2.05 -13.98
C ALA A 85 -14.69 -2.63 -12.63
N MET A 86 -14.74 -1.82 -11.57
CA MET A 86 -15.20 -2.25 -10.24
C MET A 86 -16.73 -2.37 -10.12
N ARG A 87 -17.49 -1.73 -11.02
CA ARG A 87 -18.96 -1.70 -10.97
C ARG A 87 -19.64 -2.84 -11.72
N SER A 88 -18.90 -3.68 -12.44
CA SER A 88 -19.46 -4.74 -13.27
C SER A 88 -18.50 -5.92 -13.37
N PRO A 89 -18.99 -7.15 -13.61
CA PRO A 89 -18.13 -8.23 -14.07
C PRO A 89 -17.40 -7.79 -15.34
N VAL A 90 -16.09 -8.04 -15.38
CA VAL A 90 -15.22 -7.71 -16.52
C VAL A 90 -14.54 -8.97 -17.03
N THR A 91 -14.08 -8.92 -18.28
CA THR A 91 -13.30 -9.98 -18.95
C THR A 91 -11.86 -10.03 -18.41
N LEU A 92 -11.71 -10.12 -17.09
CA LEU A 92 -10.41 -10.08 -16.42
C LEU A 92 -9.57 -11.31 -16.77
N GLU A 93 -10.16 -12.50 -16.74
CA GLU A 93 -9.51 -13.76 -17.16
C GLU A 93 -10.38 -14.49 -18.18
N TYR A 94 -11.06 -13.75 -19.06
CA TYR A 94 -11.99 -14.32 -20.04
C TYR A 94 -11.66 -13.81 -21.44
N ASP A 95 -11.43 -14.73 -22.36
CA ASP A 95 -11.21 -14.44 -23.78
C ASP A 95 -12.55 -14.48 -24.53
N LEU A 96 -12.88 -13.39 -25.23
CA LEU A 96 -14.13 -13.27 -25.98
C LEU A 96 -14.08 -13.99 -27.32
N ASP A 97 -12.89 -14.17 -27.90
CA ASP A 97 -12.73 -14.80 -29.21
C ASP A 97 -12.81 -16.33 -29.07
N ASP A 98 -12.10 -16.88 -28.09
CA ASP A 98 -12.07 -18.33 -27.80
C ASP A 98 -13.12 -18.79 -26.77
N ALA A 99 -13.93 -17.86 -26.25
CA ALA A 99 -14.94 -18.08 -25.21
C ALA A 99 -14.44 -18.88 -23.99
N GLY A 100 -13.17 -18.66 -23.62
CA GLY A 100 -12.42 -19.49 -22.67
C GLY A 100 -11.67 -18.68 -21.61
N ARG A 101 -10.87 -19.39 -20.81
CA ARG A 101 -10.02 -18.74 -19.82
C ARG A 101 -8.89 -17.98 -20.51
N GLY A 102 -8.82 -16.67 -20.26
CA GLY A 102 -7.76 -15.79 -20.75
C GLY A 102 -6.74 -15.41 -19.67
N HIS A 103 -5.73 -14.64 -20.08
CA HIS A 103 -4.72 -14.06 -19.19
C HIS A 103 -4.98 -12.58 -18.95
N ARG A 104 -5.13 -12.19 -17.67
CA ARG A 104 -5.45 -10.82 -17.25
C ARG A 104 -4.47 -9.75 -17.73
N ASP A 105 -3.20 -10.12 -17.87
CA ASP A 105 -2.13 -9.17 -18.15
C ASP A 105 -1.81 -9.04 -19.64
N ARG A 106 -2.41 -9.87 -20.51
CA ARG A 106 -2.04 -9.97 -21.94
C ARG A 106 -2.13 -8.63 -22.66
N ALA A 107 -3.24 -7.90 -22.49
CA ALA A 107 -3.43 -6.60 -23.13
C ALA A 107 -2.42 -5.54 -22.63
N LEU A 108 -2.08 -5.58 -21.34
CA LEU A 108 -1.09 -4.68 -20.73
C LEU A 108 0.33 -5.03 -21.18
N ALA A 109 0.68 -6.31 -21.24
CA ALA A 109 1.98 -6.78 -21.71
C ALA A 109 2.24 -6.33 -23.16
N GLN A 110 1.24 -6.47 -24.05
CA GLN A 110 1.34 -5.99 -25.44
C GLN A 110 1.54 -4.48 -25.54
N LEU A 111 0.86 -3.70 -24.69
CA LEU A 111 1.05 -2.24 -24.61
C LEU A 111 2.47 -1.90 -24.15
N LEU A 112 2.97 -2.57 -23.11
CA LEU A 112 4.32 -2.36 -22.60
C LEU A 112 5.37 -2.68 -23.67
N CYS A 113 5.26 -3.83 -24.34
CA CYS A 113 6.19 -4.21 -25.41
C CYS A 113 6.21 -3.18 -26.55
N ARG A 114 5.05 -2.61 -26.92
CA ARG A 114 4.99 -1.54 -27.93
C ARG A 114 5.70 -0.25 -27.49
N ILE A 115 5.62 0.10 -26.22
CA ILE A 115 6.23 1.33 -25.69
C ILE A 115 7.73 1.15 -25.46
N THR A 116 8.17 -0.03 -25.02
CA THR A 116 9.57 -0.29 -24.64
C THR A 116 10.40 -0.91 -25.76
N GLY A 117 9.77 -1.57 -26.74
CA GLY A 117 10.44 -2.39 -27.75
C GLY A 117 10.91 -3.76 -27.22
N ALA A 118 10.52 -4.15 -26.00
CA ALA A 118 10.85 -5.46 -25.45
C ALA A 118 10.11 -6.59 -26.17
N GLU A 119 10.71 -7.79 -26.15
CA GLU A 119 10.11 -9.01 -26.73
C GLU A 119 8.88 -9.49 -25.95
N ASP A 120 8.88 -9.30 -24.63
CA ASP A 120 7.78 -9.66 -23.73
C ASP A 120 7.77 -8.75 -22.48
N ALA A 121 6.67 -8.76 -21.74
CA ALA A 121 6.49 -8.00 -20.50
C ALA A 121 5.65 -8.74 -19.46
N CYS A 122 6.10 -8.69 -18.21
CA CYS A 122 5.38 -9.24 -17.05
C CYS A 122 5.03 -8.11 -16.07
N ILE A 123 3.79 -8.09 -15.60
CA ILE A 123 3.31 -7.14 -14.60
C ILE A 123 3.14 -7.88 -13.27
N VAL A 124 3.68 -7.29 -12.22
CA VAL A 124 3.56 -7.78 -10.84
C VAL A 124 3.11 -6.65 -9.93
N ASN A 125 2.75 -6.99 -8.69
CA ASN A 125 2.21 -6.05 -7.71
C ASN A 125 3.02 -4.73 -7.59
N ASN A 126 4.34 -4.83 -7.47
CA ASN A 126 5.23 -3.67 -7.41
C ASN A 126 6.66 -4.03 -7.82
N ASN A 127 7.54 -3.03 -7.90
CA ASN A 127 8.94 -3.25 -8.29
C ASN A 127 9.72 -4.14 -7.31
N ALA A 128 9.38 -4.12 -6.01
CA ALA A 128 10.03 -4.99 -5.04
C ALA A 128 9.79 -6.47 -5.34
N ALA A 129 8.53 -6.81 -5.67
CA ALA A 129 8.17 -8.15 -6.13
C ALA A 129 8.82 -8.49 -7.48
N ALA A 130 8.98 -7.50 -8.38
CA ALA A 130 9.65 -7.71 -9.66
C ALA A 130 11.12 -8.12 -9.48
N VAL A 131 11.86 -7.40 -8.63
CA VAL A 131 13.26 -7.71 -8.32
C VAL A 131 13.36 -9.10 -7.68
N LEU A 132 12.51 -9.39 -6.69
CA LEU A 132 12.47 -10.70 -6.04
C LEU A 132 12.23 -11.82 -7.06
N LEU A 133 11.18 -11.70 -7.89
CA LEU A 133 10.80 -12.72 -8.87
C LEU A 133 11.89 -12.91 -9.94
N MET A 134 12.47 -11.82 -10.43
CA MET A 134 13.55 -11.87 -11.41
C MET A 134 14.76 -12.62 -10.85
N LEU A 135 15.19 -12.31 -9.62
CA LEU A 135 16.32 -12.98 -8.98
C LEU A 135 16.03 -14.46 -8.71
N ALA A 136 14.82 -14.78 -8.23
CA ALA A 136 14.41 -16.16 -7.98
C ALA A 136 14.39 -16.98 -9.28
N ALA A 137 13.89 -16.41 -10.38
CA ALA A 137 13.79 -17.11 -11.65
C ALA A 137 15.14 -17.30 -12.36
N THR A 138 16.04 -16.32 -12.26
CA THR A 138 17.28 -16.29 -13.08
C THR A 138 18.55 -16.67 -12.31
N ALA A 139 18.56 -16.47 -10.98
CA ALA A 139 19.75 -16.55 -10.14
C ALA A 139 19.58 -17.44 -8.90
N SER A 140 18.50 -18.24 -8.79
CA SER A 140 18.34 -19.20 -7.70
C SER A 140 19.54 -20.16 -7.60
N GLY A 141 20.16 -20.22 -6.42
CA GLY A 141 21.36 -21.00 -6.13
C GLY A 141 22.65 -20.47 -6.75
N LYS A 142 22.64 -19.26 -7.34
CA LYS A 142 23.79 -18.64 -8.00
C LYS A 142 24.22 -17.37 -7.28
N GLU A 143 25.42 -16.89 -7.58
CA GLU A 143 25.89 -15.59 -7.09
C GLU A 143 25.29 -14.45 -7.92
N VAL A 144 24.94 -13.36 -7.23
CA VAL A 144 24.43 -12.12 -7.85
C VAL A 144 25.47 -11.03 -7.63
N VAL A 145 26.00 -10.48 -8.74
CA VAL A 145 26.98 -9.39 -8.72
C VAL A 145 26.24 -8.07 -8.76
N VAL A 146 26.54 -7.20 -7.80
CA VAL A 146 25.93 -5.86 -7.69
C VAL A 146 26.98 -4.85 -7.24
N SER A 147 26.85 -3.60 -7.69
CA SER A 147 27.72 -2.53 -7.21
C SER A 147 27.40 -2.21 -5.75
N ARG A 148 28.42 -1.92 -4.93
CA ARG A 148 28.22 -1.45 -3.56
C ARG A 148 27.35 -0.20 -3.48
N GLY A 149 27.44 0.68 -4.48
CA GLY A 149 26.62 1.90 -4.55
C GLY A 149 25.14 1.65 -4.84
N GLU A 150 24.78 0.45 -5.28
CA GLU A 150 23.41 0.06 -5.64
C GLU A 150 22.71 -0.70 -4.51
N LEU A 151 23.38 -0.90 -3.37
CA LEU A 151 22.80 -1.48 -2.15
C LEU A 151 21.92 -0.46 -1.43
N VAL A 152 20.90 0.02 -2.13
CA VAL A 152 20.00 1.06 -1.66
C VAL A 152 18.94 0.50 -0.73
N GLU A 153 18.42 1.40 0.12
CA GLU A 153 17.26 1.18 0.95
C GLU A 153 16.17 2.19 0.56
N ILE A 154 14.96 1.69 0.29
CA ILE A 154 13.83 2.51 -0.17
C ILE A 154 12.65 2.32 0.77
N GLY A 155 12.14 3.43 1.34
CA GLY A 155 10.91 3.42 2.13
C GLY A 155 11.00 2.63 3.44
N GLY A 156 12.21 2.41 3.96
CA GLY A 156 12.49 1.80 5.28
C GLY A 156 12.27 0.28 5.38
N ALA A 157 11.69 -0.36 4.37
CA ALA A 157 11.37 -1.79 4.40
C ALA A 157 11.86 -2.58 3.17
N PHE A 158 12.41 -1.91 2.15
CA PHE A 158 12.96 -2.57 0.98
C PHE A 158 14.47 -2.34 0.89
N ARG A 159 15.23 -3.43 1.04
CA ARG A 159 16.70 -3.44 0.99
C ARG A 159 17.15 -4.49 -0.02
N ILE A 160 18.01 -4.09 -0.95
CA ILE A 160 18.51 -4.99 -2.00
C ILE A 160 19.19 -6.27 -1.44
N PRO A 161 20.00 -6.19 -0.36
CA PRO A 161 20.56 -7.39 0.29
C PRO A 161 19.48 -8.38 0.74
N ASP A 162 18.49 -7.91 1.49
CA ASP A 162 17.46 -8.74 2.11
C ASP A 162 16.59 -9.44 1.04
N VAL A 163 16.29 -8.74 -0.06
CA VAL A 163 15.52 -9.29 -1.19
C VAL A 163 16.31 -10.36 -1.93
N THR A 164 17.62 -10.16 -2.09
CA THR A 164 18.49 -11.13 -2.77
C THR A 164 18.66 -12.40 -1.95
N GLU A 165 18.82 -12.26 -0.63
CA GLU A 165 18.86 -13.39 0.30
C GLU A 165 17.56 -14.21 0.23
N ALA A 166 16.41 -13.52 0.26
CA ALA A 166 15.10 -14.17 0.16
C ALA A 166 14.85 -14.86 -1.20
N ALA A 167 15.31 -14.27 -2.31
CA ALA A 167 15.03 -14.77 -3.66
C ALA A 167 15.96 -15.89 -4.13
N ALA A 168 17.27 -15.75 -3.87
CA ALA A 168 18.27 -16.52 -4.58
C ALA A 168 18.90 -17.64 -3.74
N SER A 169 18.71 -17.66 -2.40
CA SER A 169 19.48 -18.54 -1.48
C SER A 169 21.01 -18.50 -1.73
N GLY A 170 21.48 -17.47 -2.41
CA GLY A 170 22.82 -17.32 -2.95
C GLY A 170 23.54 -16.14 -2.32
N ARG A 171 24.87 -16.13 -2.41
CA ARG A 171 25.68 -15.05 -1.84
C ARG A 171 25.69 -13.85 -2.79
N MET A 172 25.41 -12.67 -2.25
CA MET A 172 25.61 -11.41 -2.95
C MET A 172 27.10 -11.03 -2.93
N HIS A 173 27.67 -10.69 -4.08
CA HIS A 173 29.06 -10.25 -4.17
C HIS A 173 29.14 -8.73 -4.47
N PRO A 174 29.37 -7.88 -3.44
CA PRO A 174 29.38 -6.44 -3.62
C PRO A 174 30.71 -5.95 -4.22
N THR A 175 30.67 -5.49 -5.46
CA THR A 175 31.84 -4.97 -6.19
C THR A 175 32.06 -3.47 -5.94
N ARG A 176 33.31 -2.99 -5.90
CA ARG A 176 33.62 -1.54 -5.90
C ARG A 176 33.78 -1.09 -7.34
N SER A 177 33.10 -0.03 -7.77
CA SER A 177 33.45 0.64 -9.02
C SER A 177 34.86 1.24 -8.88
N ARG A 178 35.66 1.19 -9.94
CA ARG A 178 37.05 1.68 -9.92
C ARG A 178 37.18 3.21 -10.06
N ASP A 179 36.06 3.96 -10.14
CA ASP A 179 36.08 5.37 -10.57
C ASP A 179 35.50 6.37 -9.54
N HIS A 180 35.69 6.14 -8.25
CA HIS A 180 35.39 7.17 -7.23
C HIS A 180 36.53 7.32 -6.23
N GLN A 181 37.52 8.14 -6.59
CA GLN A 181 38.36 8.81 -5.61
C GLN A 181 37.48 9.86 -4.88
N PRO A 182 37.37 9.83 -3.55
CA PRO A 182 36.72 10.90 -2.84
C PRO A 182 37.61 12.15 -2.95
N HIS A 183 37.13 13.17 -3.64
CA HIS A 183 37.68 14.51 -3.46
C HIS A 183 37.39 14.93 -2.02
N ALA A 184 38.44 14.94 -1.20
CA ALA A 184 38.45 15.60 0.09
C ALA A 184 38.03 17.06 -0.11
N ARG A 185 37.01 17.49 0.61
CA ARG A 185 36.70 18.91 0.78
C ARG A 185 37.28 19.34 2.13
N GLU A 186 38.20 20.28 2.07
CA GLU A 186 38.54 21.20 3.17
C GLU A 186 37.33 22.09 3.52
#